data_AF-A0A7H8KGE4-F1
#
_entry.id   AF-A0A7H8KGE4-F1
#
_cell.length_a   1.000
_cell.length_b   1.000
_cell.length_c   1.000
_cell.angle_alpha   90.00
_cell.angle_beta   90.00
_cell.angle_gamma   90.00
#
_symmetry.space_group_name_H-M   'P 1'
#
loop_
_entity.id
_entity.type
_entity.pdbx_description
1 polymer ?
#
loop_
_entity_poly.entity_id
_entity_poly.type
_entity_poly.pdbx_seq_one_letter_code
_entity_poly.pdbx_strand_id
1 'polypeptide(L)'
;MRTWFITGGTPGGFGLVYAEAALAQGDQVAVTVRRPSELREWAAPFGERVLVLQLDVTDADQVRAAVTTAEERFGGIDVLVNSAGRGWYGSIEGAPDETIRRTFDLNLFAVVDVIRAVLPGMRARGDGWIVNMSSVAGLVGAEGFGYYAAAKFAIEGLSETLRQEVAPFGVRVLAVEPGAFRTSAFSYFRDEPVTETVDAYVPMVETVKAAFVDADGKQAGDPVRGVQAVISAMNAPVPPHRIVLGNSGYDVVVAMHENALAELRANEKLSRSADFEDRRTDMNDITLPQAVDTFVEATNAHDVNALAAVFSDGATVRDDGRVWAGEAEIREWIQGHLINPKIVLTPTSFADDRLVASGDGDFPGGPLSFSFVFGIKDDQVTDLAIAPL
;
A
#
# COMPACT_ATOMS: atom_id res chain seq x y z
N MET A 1 24.29 -2.61 20.75
CA MET A 1 24.00 -4.03 20.92
C MET A 1 22.49 -4.17 20.90
N ARG A 2 21.95 -4.87 19.90
CA ARG A 2 20.52 -5.16 19.75
C ARG A 2 20.22 -6.58 20.21
N THR A 3 18.97 -6.82 20.58
CA THR A 3 18.43 -8.16 20.83
C THR A 3 17.56 -8.62 19.66
N TRP A 4 17.91 -9.76 19.08
CA TRP A 4 17.18 -10.39 17.99
C TRP A 4 16.35 -11.57 18.51
N PHE A 5 15.05 -11.59 18.23
CA PHE A 5 14.18 -12.75 18.41
C PHE A 5 13.90 -13.37 17.05
N ILE A 6 14.36 -14.60 16.83
CA ILE A 6 14.34 -15.25 15.51
C ILE A 6 13.58 -16.56 15.62
N THR A 7 12.49 -16.68 14.87
CA THR A 7 11.76 -17.96 14.76
C THR A 7 12.35 -18.85 13.68
N GLY A 8 12.37 -20.16 13.89
CA GLY A 8 12.80 -21.12 12.86
C GLY A 8 14.32 -21.25 12.71
N GLY A 9 15.03 -21.42 13.82
CA GLY A 9 16.49 -21.65 13.88
C GLY A 9 16.95 -23.05 13.44
N THR A 10 16.26 -23.70 12.50
CA THR A 10 16.66 -25.04 12.03
C THR A 10 18.01 -24.97 11.30
N PRO A 11 18.95 -25.91 11.54
CA PRO A 11 20.21 -25.97 10.82
C PRO A 11 20.04 -25.95 9.29
N GLY A 12 20.84 -25.11 8.63
CA GLY A 12 20.77 -24.91 7.18
C GLY A 12 19.60 -24.02 6.70
N GLY A 13 18.81 -23.45 7.60
CA GLY A 13 17.73 -22.50 7.29
C GLY A 13 18.14 -21.03 7.47
N PHE A 14 17.30 -20.11 6.97
CA PHE A 14 17.53 -18.66 7.10
C PHE A 14 17.61 -18.18 8.54
N GLY A 15 16.80 -18.72 9.46
CA GLY A 15 16.80 -18.29 10.86
C GLY A 15 18.18 -18.41 11.51
N LEU A 16 18.91 -19.50 11.25
CA LEU A 16 20.27 -19.66 11.78
C LEU A 16 21.26 -18.69 11.14
N VAL A 17 21.11 -18.40 9.84
CA VAL A 17 21.96 -17.42 9.14
C VAL A 17 21.73 -16.00 9.66
N TYR A 18 20.49 -15.62 9.97
CA TYR A 18 20.20 -14.36 10.68
C TYR A 18 20.85 -14.32 12.06
N ALA A 19 20.75 -15.42 12.83
CA ALA A 19 21.35 -15.51 14.15
C ALA A 19 22.87 -15.32 14.09
N GLU A 20 23.55 -15.99 13.15
CA GLU A 20 24.99 -15.85 12.94
C GLU A 20 25.38 -14.43 12.51
N ALA A 21 24.62 -13.81 11.61
CA ALA A 21 24.86 -12.44 11.16
C ALA A 21 24.68 -11.39 12.26
N ALA A 22 23.71 -11.60 13.17
CA ALA A 22 23.52 -10.76 14.35
C ALA A 22 24.67 -10.94 15.35
N LEU A 23 25.03 -12.18 15.69
CA LEU A 23 26.11 -12.49 16.62
C LEU A 23 27.47 -11.95 16.15
N ALA A 24 27.71 -11.95 14.83
CA ALA A 24 28.91 -11.38 14.21
C ALA A 24 28.99 -9.85 14.38
N GLN A 25 27.86 -9.15 14.52
CA GLN A 25 27.82 -7.71 14.82
C GLN A 25 27.96 -7.39 16.31
N GLY A 26 28.09 -8.41 17.17
CA GLY A 26 28.16 -8.24 18.62
C GLY A 26 26.79 -8.21 19.31
N ASP A 27 25.70 -8.47 18.57
CA ASP A 27 24.33 -8.48 19.10
C ASP A 27 24.03 -9.75 19.92
N GLN A 28 22.86 -9.73 20.57
CA GLN A 28 22.29 -10.86 21.32
C GLN A 28 21.17 -11.52 20.52
N VAL A 29 21.01 -12.84 20.68
CA VAL A 29 20.04 -13.62 19.92
C VAL A 29 19.25 -14.56 20.83
N ALA A 30 17.93 -14.42 20.82
CA ALA A 30 17.00 -15.48 21.17
C ALA A 30 16.56 -16.20 19.88
N VAL A 31 17.00 -17.43 19.68
CA VAL A 31 16.64 -18.24 18.51
C VAL A 31 15.74 -19.38 18.94
N THR A 32 14.66 -19.61 18.20
CA THR A 32 13.67 -20.62 18.55
C THR A 32 13.70 -21.81 17.59
N VAL A 33 13.54 -23.01 18.14
CA VAL A 33 13.53 -24.27 17.37
C VAL A 33 12.69 -25.30 18.11
N ARG A 34 12.11 -26.27 17.40
CA ARG A 34 11.33 -27.34 18.04
C ARG A 34 12.18 -28.28 18.89
N ARG A 35 13.47 -28.45 18.56
CA ARG A 35 14.40 -29.36 19.23
C ARG A 35 15.68 -28.62 19.63
N PRO A 36 15.74 -27.96 20.80
CA PRO A 36 16.89 -27.16 21.23
C PRO A 36 18.23 -27.89 21.24
N SER A 37 18.21 -29.22 21.41
CA SER A 37 19.42 -30.05 21.39
C SER A 37 20.21 -29.95 20.08
N GLU A 38 19.54 -29.65 18.96
CA GLU A 38 20.18 -29.48 17.64
C GLU A 38 21.10 -28.27 17.58
N LEU A 39 20.88 -27.28 18.44
CA LEU A 39 21.66 -26.03 18.45
C LEU A 39 22.65 -25.95 19.63
N ARG A 40 22.78 -27.01 20.44
CA ARG A 40 23.63 -26.97 21.64
C ARG A 40 25.10 -26.71 21.31
N GLU A 41 25.65 -27.42 20.33
CA GLU A 41 27.04 -27.25 19.91
C GLU A 41 27.26 -25.91 19.21
N TRP A 42 26.30 -25.49 18.37
CA TRP A 42 26.34 -24.18 17.70
C TRP A 42 26.30 -23.02 18.71
N ALA A 43 25.48 -23.11 19.76
CA ALA A 43 25.32 -22.03 20.73
C ALA A 43 26.50 -21.91 21.73
N ALA A 44 27.21 -23.01 22.00
CA ALA A 44 28.23 -23.07 23.04
C ALA A 44 29.33 -21.98 22.96
N PRO A 45 29.88 -21.63 21.78
CA PRO A 45 30.91 -20.59 21.66
C PRO A 45 30.41 -19.18 21.96
N PHE A 46 29.09 -18.92 21.90
CA PHE A 46 28.52 -17.59 22.07
C PHE A 46 28.11 -17.28 23.52
N GLY A 47 28.06 -18.30 24.38
CA GLY A 47 27.76 -18.18 25.80
C GLY A 47 26.46 -17.41 26.05
N GLU A 48 26.54 -16.40 26.91
CA GLU A 48 25.39 -15.62 27.35
C GLU A 48 24.70 -14.76 26.27
N ARG A 49 25.32 -14.57 25.10
CA ARG A 49 24.71 -13.81 23.99
C ARG A 49 23.66 -14.60 23.22
N VAL A 50 23.58 -15.92 23.43
CA VAL A 50 22.60 -16.77 22.75
C VAL A 50 21.67 -17.43 23.76
N LEU A 51 20.38 -17.34 23.48
CA LEU A 51 19.33 -18.07 24.16
C LEU A 51 18.63 -18.96 23.13
N VAL A 52 18.72 -20.28 23.30
CA VAL A 52 17.98 -21.24 22.47
C VAL A 52 16.70 -21.62 23.18
N LEU A 53 15.55 -21.34 22.56
CA LEU A 53 14.23 -21.61 23.12
C LEU A 53 13.53 -22.72 22.34
N GLN A 54 12.87 -23.62 23.08
CA GLN A 54 11.93 -24.55 22.47
C GLN A 54 10.67 -23.79 22.07
N LEU A 55 10.28 -23.88 20.80
CA LEU A 55 9.04 -23.27 20.33
C LEU A 55 8.47 -24.04 19.15
N ASP A 56 7.20 -24.45 19.27
CA ASP A 56 6.32 -24.59 18.12
C ASP A 56 5.59 -23.27 17.88
N VAL A 57 5.83 -22.63 16.75
CA VAL A 57 5.25 -21.31 16.44
C VAL A 57 3.74 -21.36 16.19
N THR A 58 3.17 -22.55 16.01
CA THR A 58 1.71 -22.74 15.89
C THR A 58 1.01 -22.87 17.25
N ASP A 59 1.77 -22.90 18.35
CA ASP A 59 1.26 -22.89 19.72
C ASP A 59 1.42 -21.48 20.31
N ALA A 60 0.31 -20.74 20.36
CA ALA A 60 0.29 -19.36 20.83
C ALA A 60 0.74 -19.21 22.30
N ASP A 61 0.57 -20.23 23.13
CA ASP A 61 0.98 -20.20 24.54
C ASP A 61 2.50 -20.33 24.65
N GLN A 62 3.10 -21.23 23.85
CA GLN A 62 4.55 -21.32 23.73
C GLN A 62 5.14 -20.03 23.15
N VAL A 63 4.50 -19.41 22.15
CA VAL A 63 4.95 -18.12 21.59
C VAL A 63 5.06 -17.07 22.68
N ARG A 64 4.01 -16.89 23.49
CA ARG A 64 4.02 -15.90 24.58
C ARG A 64 5.09 -16.22 25.63
N ALA A 65 5.22 -17.47 26.03
CA ALA A 65 6.24 -17.89 27.00
C ALA A 65 7.67 -17.63 26.49
N ALA A 66 7.95 -17.94 25.22
CA ALA A 66 9.25 -17.73 24.60
C ALA A 66 9.61 -16.25 24.50
N VAL A 67 8.64 -15.41 24.10
CA VAL A 67 8.84 -13.94 24.06
C VAL A 67 9.11 -13.39 25.44
N THR A 68 8.31 -13.75 26.46
CA THR A 68 8.54 -13.33 27.85
C THR A 68 9.93 -13.74 28.33
N THR A 69 10.35 -14.99 28.07
CA THR A 69 11.67 -15.47 28.51
C THR A 69 12.80 -14.70 27.81
N ALA A 70 12.66 -14.37 26.53
CA ALA A 70 13.63 -13.55 25.81
C ALA A 70 13.71 -12.11 26.36
N GLU A 71 12.56 -11.49 26.65
CA GLU A 71 12.50 -10.16 27.24
C GLU A 71 13.06 -10.13 28.67
N GLU A 72 12.80 -11.15 29.50
CA GLU A 72 13.39 -11.28 30.84
C GLU A 72 14.91 -11.46 30.77
N ARG A 73 15.40 -12.22 29.79
CA ARG A 73 16.84 -12.51 29.63
C ARG A 73 17.64 -11.31 29.15
N PHE A 74 17.09 -10.55 28.20
CA PHE A 74 17.82 -9.52 27.45
C PHE A 74 17.27 -8.10 27.65
N GLY A 75 16.18 -7.92 28.39
CA GLY A 75 15.57 -6.63 28.70
C GLY A 75 14.65 -6.08 27.60
N GLY A 76 14.50 -6.77 26.48
CA GLY A 76 13.66 -6.37 25.35
C GLY A 76 14.06 -7.07 24.06
N ILE A 77 13.25 -6.87 23.01
CA ILE A 77 13.48 -7.40 21.66
C ILE A 77 13.51 -6.22 20.68
N ASP A 78 14.67 -5.96 20.07
CA ASP A 78 14.84 -4.84 19.13
C ASP A 78 14.54 -5.26 17.70
N VAL A 79 14.78 -6.54 17.37
CA VAL A 79 14.52 -7.09 16.04
C VAL A 79 13.78 -8.42 16.16
N LEU A 80 12.60 -8.51 15.58
CA LEU A 80 11.88 -9.75 15.34
C LEU A 80 12.15 -10.21 13.91
N VAL A 81 12.56 -11.47 13.73
CA VAL A 81 12.61 -12.12 12.43
C VAL A 81 11.66 -13.31 12.43
N ASN A 82 10.54 -13.17 11.73
CA ASN A 82 9.60 -14.27 11.48
C ASN A 82 10.13 -15.13 10.33
N SER A 83 11.06 -16.05 10.63
CA SER A 83 11.68 -16.94 9.64
C SER A 83 11.13 -18.37 9.66
N ALA A 84 10.34 -18.76 10.66
CA ALA A 84 9.65 -20.05 10.64
C ALA A 84 8.64 -20.09 9.48
N GLY A 85 8.68 -21.17 8.70
CA GLY A 85 7.83 -21.36 7.54
C GLY A 85 8.24 -22.57 6.72
N ARG A 86 7.35 -23.04 5.85
CA ARG A 86 7.62 -24.16 4.96
C ARG A 86 6.74 -24.09 3.72
N GLY A 87 7.33 -24.44 2.57
CA GLY A 87 6.60 -24.64 1.32
C GLY A 87 5.83 -25.96 1.32
N TRP A 88 4.63 -25.93 0.76
CA TRP A 88 3.81 -27.12 0.49
C TRP A 88 3.32 -27.07 -0.95
N TYR A 89 3.22 -28.24 -1.56
CA TYR A 89 2.76 -28.42 -2.93
C TYR A 89 1.42 -29.14 -2.97
N GLY A 90 0.64 -28.89 -4.01
CA GLY A 90 -0.66 -29.53 -4.25
C GLY A 90 -1.49 -28.73 -5.24
N SER A 91 -2.49 -29.37 -5.86
CA SER A 91 -3.48 -28.64 -6.65
C SER A 91 -4.40 -27.80 -5.76
N ILE A 92 -5.08 -26.81 -6.33
CA ILE A 92 -6.11 -26.06 -5.61
C ILE A 92 -7.28 -26.98 -5.25
N GLU A 93 -7.73 -27.81 -6.19
CA GLU A 93 -8.96 -28.58 -6.04
C GLU A 93 -8.82 -29.79 -5.12
N GLY A 94 -7.69 -30.49 -5.15
CA GLY A 94 -7.56 -31.78 -4.48
C GLY A 94 -6.47 -31.87 -3.39
N ALA A 95 -5.84 -30.76 -3.01
CA ALA A 95 -5.01 -30.75 -1.80
C ALA A 95 -5.87 -31.06 -0.55
N PRO A 96 -5.39 -31.89 0.40
CA PRO A 96 -6.16 -32.21 1.60
C PRO A 96 -6.40 -31.01 2.51
N ASP A 97 -7.61 -30.89 3.07
CA ASP A 97 -8.00 -29.83 4.00
C ASP A 97 -7.00 -29.64 5.16
N GLU A 98 -6.51 -30.74 5.74
CA GLU A 98 -5.53 -30.68 6.83
C GLU A 98 -4.22 -30.04 6.39
N THR A 99 -3.72 -30.38 5.21
CA THR A 99 -2.51 -29.79 4.60
C THR A 99 -2.73 -28.30 4.33
N ILE A 100 -3.91 -27.93 3.85
CA ILE A 100 -4.28 -26.52 3.61
C ILE A 100 -4.27 -25.75 4.92
N ARG A 101 -4.97 -26.22 5.96
CA ARG A 101 -5.03 -25.57 7.28
C ARG A 101 -3.64 -25.40 7.88
N ARG A 102 -2.85 -26.48 7.91
CA ARG A 102 -1.47 -26.46 8.41
C ARG A 102 -0.58 -25.50 7.64
N THR A 103 -0.83 -25.30 6.34
CA THR A 103 -0.12 -24.33 5.51
C THR A 103 -0.35 -22.91 6.00
N PHE A 104 -1.59 -22.54 6.30
CA PHE A 104 -1.93 -21.23 6.84
C PHE A 104 -1.52 -21.07 8.30
N ASP A 105 -1.70 -22.10 9.13
CA ASP A 105 -1.31 -22.07 10.54
C ASP A 105 0.18 -21.76 10.68
N LEU A 106 1.05 -22.44 9.92
CA LEU A 106 2.49 -22.22 9.97
C LEU A 106 2.94 -20.93 9.26
N ASN A 107 2.45 -20.66 8.04
CA ASN A 107 3.01 -19.57 7.22
C ASN A 107 2.33 -18.21 7.42
N LEU A 108 1.16 -18.17 8.08
CA LEU A 108 0.40 -16.94 8.32
C LEU A 108 0.07 -16.76 9.81
N PHE A 109 -0.74 -17.64 10.41
CA PHE A 109 -1.25 -17.39 11.76
C PHE A 109 -0.15 -17.39 12.82
N ALA A 110 0.84 -18.28 12.72
CA ALA A 110 2.03 -18.26 13.55
C ALA A 110 2.79 -16.92 13.48
N VAL A 111 2.88 -16.30 12.30
CA VAL A 111 3.51 -14.98 12.14
C VAL A 111 2.71 -13.90 12.87
N VAL A 112 1.38 -13.94 12.75
CA VAL A 112 0.47 -13.04 13.46
C VAL A 112 0.65 -13.18 14.98
N ASP A 113 0.69 -14.40 15.50
CA ASP A 113 0.81 -14.65 16.94
C ASP A 113 2.14 -14.13 17.50
N VAL A 114 3.25 -14.37 16.78
CA VAL A 114 4.57 -13.88 17.20
C VAL A 114 4.65 -12.35 17.13
N ILE A 115 4.12 -11.73 16.07
CA ILE A 115 4.03 -10.26 15.99
C ILE A 115 3.25 -9.71 17.18
N ARG A 116 2.07 -10.27 17.47
CA ARG A 116 1.22 -9.81 18.58
C ARG A 116 1.86 -9.98 19.95
N ALA A 117 2.71 -10.99 20.12
CA ALA A 117 3.45 -11.20 21.36
C ALA A 117 4.61 -10.20 21.55
N VAL A 118 5.36 -9.88 20.49
CA VAL A 118 6.55 -9.01 20.57
C VAL A 118 6.21 -7.51 20.48
N LEU A 119 5.21 -7.15 19.66
CA LEU A 119 4.90 -5.76 19.33
C LEU A 119 4.58 -4.86 20.54
N PRO A 120 3.90 -5.32 21.62
CA PRO A 120 3.66 -4.49 22.80
C PRO A 120 4.94 -3.95 23.43
N GLY A 121 5.99 -4.77 23.51
CA GLY A 121 7.30 -4.38 24.03
C GLY A 121 7.99 -3.35 23.13
N MET A 122 7.99 -3.57 21.81
CA MET A 122 8.55 -2.61 20.84
C MET A 122 7.82 -1.26 20.91
N ARG A 123 6.48 -1.28 20.91
CA ARG A 123 5.64 -0.08 21.03
C ARG A 123 5.93 0.70 22.31
N ALA A 124 6.09 0.01 23.45
CA ALA A 124 6.39 0.67 24.72
C ALA A 124 7.77 1.35 24.72
N ARG A 125 8.75 0.78 24.01
CA ARG A 125 10.10 1.36 23.84
C ARG A 125 10.15 2.46 22.78
N GLY A 126 9.18 2.51 21.86
CA GLY A 126 9.15 3.48 20.77
C GLY A 126 10.15 3.16 19.64
N ASP A 127 10.64 1.93 19.57
CA ASP A 127 11.61 1.49 18.57
C ASP A 127 11.52 -0.04 18.36
N GLY A 128 11.83 -0.48 17.14
CA GLY A 128 11.89 -1.89 16.82
C GLY A 128 11.90 -2.18 15.33
N TRP A 129 12.28 -3.40 14.97
CA TRP A 129 12.22 -3.94 13.62
C TRP A 129 11.44 -5.24 13.60
N ILE A 130 10.47 -5.36 12.68
CA ILE A 130 9.79 -6.61 12.36
C ILE A 130 10.17 -6.99 10.93
N VAL A 131 10.87 -8.11 10.78
CA VAL A 131 11.29 -8.68 9.50
C VAL A 131 10.45 -9.91 9.24
N ASN A 132 9.56 -9.84 8.25
CA ASN A 132 8.68 -10.94 7.87
C ASN A 132 9.26 -11.65 6.64
N MET A 133 9.60 -12.93 6.79
CA MET A 133 10.05 -13.76 5.66
C MET A 133 8.85 -14.17 4.81
N SER A 134 8.65 -13.41 3.74
CA SER A 134 7.74 -13.73 2.65
C SER A 134 8.43 -14.61 1.61
N SER A 135 8.15 -14.41 0.32
CA SER A 135 8.74 -15.12 -0.81
C SER A 135 8.43 -14.38 -2.11
N VAL A 136 9.17 -14.65 -3.18
CA VAL A 136 8.70 -14.34 -4.55
C VAL A 136 7.28 -14.90 -4.78
N ALA A 137 6.95 -16.05 -4.17
CA ALA A 137 5.60 -16.62 -4.21
C ALA A 137 4.53 -15.79 -3.47
N GLY A 138 4.93 -14.79 -2.66
CA GLY A 138 4.04 -13.81 -2.05
C GLY A 138 3.65 -12.67 -3.00
N LEU A 139 4.25 -12.62 -4.19
CA LEU A 139 3.98 -11.62 -5.22
C LEU A 139 3.55 -12.24 -6.54
N VAL A 140 3.98 -13.48 -6.83
CA VAL A 140 3.68 -14.18 -8.08
C VAL A 140 3.23 -15.60 -7.78
N GLY A 141 2.04 -15.97 -8.26
CA GLY A 141 1.55 -17.34 -8.14
C GLY A 141 2.33 -18.31 -9.03
N ALA A 142 2.45 -19.56 -8.59
CA ALA A 142 3.07 -20.64 -9.35
C ALA A 142 2.20 -21.90 -9.31
N GLU A 143 2.21 -22.66 -10.40
CA GLU A 143 1.52 -23.93 -10.51
C GLU A 143 1.93 -24.89 -9.38
N GLY A 144 0.93 -25.55 -8.78
CA GLY A 144 1.13 -26.48 -7.67
C GLY A 144 1.51 -25.84 -6.32
N PHE A 145 1.51 -24.51 -6.20
CA PHE A 145 1.93 -23.77 -4.99
C PHE A 145 0.87 -22.80 -4.46
N GLY A 146 -0.38 -22.91 -4.91
CA GLY A 146 -1.42 -21.92 -4.67
C GLY A 146 -1.67 -21.58 -3.19
N TYR A 147 -1.73 -22.58 -2.30
CA TYR A 147 -1.97 -22.34 -0.87
C TYR A 147 -0.77 -21.71 -0.16
N TYR A 148 0.45 -22.12 -0.50
CA TYR A 148 1.66 -21.46 0.02
C TYR A 148 1.76 -20.02 -0.48
N ALA A 149 1.51 -19.80 -1.77
CA ALA A 149 1.48 -18.47 -2.36
C ALA A 149 0.42 -17.60 -1.65
N ALA A 150 -0.81 -18.08 -1.51
CA ALA A 150 -1.88 -17.37 -0.79
C ALA A 150 -1.47 -16.95 0.63
N ALA A 151 -0.83 -17.85 1.39
CA ALA A 151 -0.33 -17.51 2.72
C ALA A 151 0.77 -16.43 2.67
N LYS A 152 1.69 -16.47 1.69
CA LYS A 152 2.74 -15.46 1.55
C LYS A 152 2.23 -14.12 1.01
N PHE A 153 1.24 -14.11 0.12
CA PHE A 153 0.50 -12.90 -0.26
C PHE A 153 -0.20 -12.26 0.95
N ALA A 154 -0.77 -13.07 1.84
CA ALA A 154 -1.35 -12.56 3.08
C ALA A 154 -0.29 -11.93 4.00
N ILE A 155 0.94 -12.46 4.03
CA ILE A 155 2.06 -11.82 4.74
C ILE A 155 2.42 -10.47 4.14
N GLU A 156 2.40 -10.30 2.81
CA GLU A 156 2.63 -8.99 2.17
C GLU A 156 1.58 -7.97 2.60
N GLY A 157 0.29 -8.30 2.46
CA GLY A 157 -0.80 -7.41 2.84
C GLY A 157 -0.80 -7.07 4.35
N LEU A 158 -0.52 -8.08 5.19
CA LEU A 158 -0.36 -7.89 6.63
C LEU A 158 0.80 -6.94 6.94
N SER A 159 1.95 -7.14 6.31
CA SER A 159 3.15 -6.33 6.55
C SER A 159 2.97 -4.90 6.07
N GLU A 160 2.26 -4.71 4.95
CA GLU A 160 1.93 -3.39 4.42
C GLU A 160 1.03 -2.58 5.35
N THR A 161 -0.02 -3.23 5.87
CA THR A 161 -0.95 -2.61 6.82
C THR A 161 -0.24 -2.33 8.15
N LEU A 162 0.44 -3.33 8.72
CA LEU A 162 1.13 -3.22 10.00
C LEU A 162 2.11 -2.05 10.01
N ARG A 163 2.86 -1.85 8.93
CA ARG A 163 3.83 -0.75 8.81
C ARG A 163 3.18 0.62 9.03
N GLN A 164 1.99 0.84 8.47
CA GLN A 164 1.26 2.09 8.61
C GLN A 164 0.77 2.28 10.05
N GLU A 165 0.25 1.20 10.66
CA GLU A 165 -0.25 1.20 12.04
C GLU A 165 0.86 1.48 13.07
N VAL A 166 2.06 0.95 12.86
CA VAL A 166 3.14 1.02 13.85
C VAL A 166 4.15 2.13 13.62
N ALA A 167 4.12 2.80 12.46
CA ALA A 167 5.01 3.92 12.16
C ALA A 167 4.97 5.06 13.22
N PRO A 168 3.80 5.47 13.76
CA PRO A 168 3.74 6.47 14.83
C PRO A 168 4.44 6.06 16.13
N PHE A 169 4.70 4.75 16.32
CA PHE A 169 5.39 4.20 17.48
C PHE A 169 6.88 3.95 17.24
N GLY A 170 7.44 4.42 16.12
CA GLY A 170 8.86 4.25 15.78
C GLY A 170 9.27 2.81 15.39
N VAL A 171 8.31 1.89 15.30
CA VAL A 171 8.56 0.51 14.88
C VAL A 171 8.54 0.43 13.35
N ARG A 172 9.47 -0.34 12.78
CA ARG A 172 9.66 -0.47 11.33
C ARG A 172 9.37 -1.92 10.91
N VAL A 173 8.82 -2.08 9.71
CA VAL A 173 8.41 -3.39 9.17
C VAL A 173 9.01 -3.57 7.78
N LEU A 174 9.72 -4.68 7.57
CA LEU A 174 10.33 -5.07 6.31
C LEU A 174 9.81 -6.45 5.88
N ALA A 175 9.23 -6.54 4.69
CA ALA A 175 8.96 -7.81 4.03
C ALA A 175 10.20 -8.26 3.24
N VAL A 176 10.57 -9.53 3.36
CA VAL A 176 11.70 -10.11 2.62
C VAL A 176 11.15 -11.17 1.68
N GLU A 177 11.47 -11.09 0.40
CA GLU A 177 10.89 -11.95 -0.64
C GLU A 177 12.00 -12.78 -1.33
N PRO A 178 12.48 -13.88 -0.71
CA PRO A 178 13.49 -14.71 -1.35
C PRO A 178 12.94 -15.47 -2.56
N GLY A 179 13.76 -15.54 -3.62
CA GLY A 179 13.68 -16.57 -4.65
C GLY A 179 14.26 -17.91 -4.16
N ALA A 180 14.89 -18.66 -5.05
CA ALA A 180 15.52 -19.94 -4.70
C ALA A 180 16.87 -19.73 -4.00
N PHE A 181 16.93 -20.01 -2.70
CA PHE A 181 18.15 -19.96 -1.88
C PHE A 181 18.57 -21.35 -1.42
N ARG A 182 19.88 -21.57 -1.35
CA ARG A 182 20.48 -22.85 -0.94
C ARG A 182 20.41 -23.02 0.58
N THR A 183 19.20 -23.35 1.03
CA THR A 183 18.86 -23.71 2.40
C THR A 183 18.36 -25.15 2.44
N SER A 184 18.15 -25.70 3.63
CA SER A 184 17.51 -27.02 3.80
C SER A 184 16.02 -27.05 3.43
N ALA A 185 15.43 -25.94 2.98
CA ALA A 185 14.00 -25.88 2.67
C ALA A 185 13.55 -26.87 1.58
N PHE A 186 14.38 -27.13 0.57
CA PHE A 186 14.00 -28.02 -0.55
C PHE A 186 14.18 -29.50 -0.20
N SER A 187 15.05 -29.83 0.75
CA SER A 187 15.26 -31.22 1.16
C SER A 187 13.99 -31.83 1.75
N TYR A 188 13.14 -31.02 2.39
CA TYR A 188 11.86 -31.47 2.95
C TYR A 188 10.85 -31.96 1.90
N PHE A 189 11.03 -31.66 0.62
CA PHE A 189 10.13 -32.13 -0.45
C PHE A 189 10.38 -33.58 -0.81
N ARG A 190 11.61 -34.09 -0.59
CA ARG A 190 12.01 -35.46 -0.95
C ARG A 190 11.13 -36.50 -0.27
N ASP A 191 10.96 -36.34 1.04
CA ASP A 191 10.27 -37.30 1.90
C ASP A 191 8.78 -36.97 2.12
N GLU A 192 8.30 -35.83 1.59
CA GLU A 192 6.88 -35.47 1.68
C GLU A 192 6.06 -36.33 0.70
N PRO A 193 5.06 -37.09 1.16
CA PRO A 193 4.21 -37.89 0.28
C PRO A 193 3.31 -37.01 -0.59
N VAL A 194 3.05 -37.46 -1.82
CA VAL A 194 2.00 -36.87 -2.66
C VAL A 194 0.66 -37.33 -2.10
N THR A 195 -0.13 -36.40 -1.58
CA THR A 195 -1.43 -36.66 -0.92
C THR A 195 -2.59 -36.02 -1.71
N GLU A 196 -2.45 -35.95 -3.02
CA GLU A 196 -3.43 -35.39 -3.95
C GLU A 196 -4.67 -36.29 -4.04
N THR A 197 -5.86 -35.70 -3.87
CA THR A 197 -7.14 -36.45 -3.80
C THR A 197 -7.85 -36.54 -5.14
N VAL A 198 -7.45 -35.73 -6.12
CA VAL A 198 -8.01 -35.72 -7.47
C VAL A 198 -6.97 -36.26 -8.45
N ASP A 199 -7.22 -37.47 -8.97
CA ASP A 199 -6.30 -38.21 -9.86
C ASP A 199 -5.78 -37.38 -11.05
N ALA A 200 -6.62 -36.49 -11.59
CA ALA A 200 -6.28 -35.66 -12.75
C ALA A 200 -5.09 -34.70 -12.49
N TYR A 201 -4.85 -34.30 -11.23
CA TYR A 201 -3.75 -33.40 -10.89
C TYR A 201 -2.50 -34.11 -10.39
N VAL A 202 -2.55 -35.42 -10.10
CA VAL A 202 -1.41 -36.19 -9.60
C VAL A 202 -0.15 -36.02 -10.48
N PRO A 203 -0.21 -36.09 -11.83
CA PRO A 203 0.98 -35.92 -12.67
C PRO A 203 1.62 -34.53 -12.54
N MET A 204 0.80 -33.48 -12.42
CA MET A 204 1.27 -32.11 -12.22
C MET A 204 1.97 -32.00 -10.85
N VAL A 205 1.34 -32.52 -9.81
CA VAL A 205 1.89 -32.49 -8.44
C VAL A 205 3.21 -33.26 -8.33
N GLU A 206 3.31 -34.43 -8.95
CA GLU A 206 4.56 -35.20 -9.01
C GLU A 206 5.67 -34.45 -9.76
N THR A 207 5.32 -33.75 -10.85
CA THR A 207 6.27 -32.92 -11.60
C THR A 207 6.81 -31.77 -10.75
N VAL A 208 5.92 -31.07 -10.04
CA VAL A 208 6.30 -29.98 -9.13
C VAL A 208 7.21 -30.51 -8.02
N LYS A 209 6.82 -31.62 -7.36
CA LYS A 209 7.67 -32.27 -6.35
C LYS A 209 9.05 -32.61 -6.90
N ALA A 210 9.12 -33.25 -8.06
CA ALA A 210 10.37 -33.66 -8.69
C ALA A 210 11.28 -32.45 -8.98
N ALA A 211 10.72 -31.32 -9.43
CA ALA A 211 11.48 -30.10 -9.68
C ALA A 211 12.15 -29.54 -8.41
N PHE A 212 11.45 -29.51 -7.27
CA PHE A 212 12.05 -29.08 -6.00
C PHE A 212 13.13 -30.04 -5.50
N VAL A 213 12.89 -31.35 -5.65
CA VAL A 213 13.86 -32.38 -5.28
C VAL A 213 15.13 -32.31 -6.14
N ASP A 214 15.00 -32.02 -7.44
CA ASP A 214 16.14 -31.86 -8.33
C ASP A 214 16.91 -30.56 -8.05
N ALA A 215 16.20 -29.48 -7.71
CA ALA A 215 16.79 -28.18 -7.41
C ALA A 215 17.48 -28.12 -6.03
N ASP A 216 17.22 -29.08 -5.14
CA ASP A 216 17.83 -29.15 -3.82
C ASP A 216 19.37 -29.16 -3.88
N GLY A 217 20.01 -28.26 -3.16
CA GLY A 217 21.46 -28.03 -3.18
C GLY A 217 21.99 -27.29 -4.43
N LYS A 218 21.17 -27.10 -5.47
CA LYS A 218 21.55 -26.43 -6.73
C LYS A 218 21.03 -25.01 -6.85
N GLN A 219 20.29 -24.51 -5.85
CA GLN A 219 19.78 -23.15 -5.85
C GLN A 219 20.93 -22.14 -5.95
N ALA A 220 20.69 -21.05 -6.69
CA ALA A 220 21.70 -20.02 -6.94
C ALA A 220 21.85 -19.03 -5.77
N GLY A 221 20.78 -18.78 -5.01
CA GLY A 221 20.79 -17.85 -3.90
C GLY A 221 21.67 -18.34 -2.74
N ASP A 222 22.56 -17.48 -2.27
CA ASP A 222 23.39 -17.70 -1.08
C ASP A 222 22.70 -17.07 0.14
N PRO A 223 22.28 -17.86 1.15
CA PRO A 223 21.54 -17.32 2.28
C PRO A 223 22.34 -16.31 3.11
N VAL A 224 23.67 -16.43 3.17
CA VAL A 224 24.52 -15.48 3.90
C VAL A 224 24.47 -14.12 3.22
N ARG A 225 24.63 -14.07 1.90
CA ARG A 225 24.53 -12.83 1.11
C ARG A 225 23.12 -12.25 1.15
N GLY A 226 22.08 -13.10 1.16
CA GLY A 226 20.70 -12.68 1.29
C GLY A 226 20.43 -11.95 2.61
N VAL A 227 20.84 -12.55 3.74
CA VAL A 227 20.72 -11.93 5.07
C VAL A 227 21.52 -10.63 5.18
N GLN A 228 22.74 -10.59 4.61
CA GLN A 228 23.54 -9.36 4.56
C GLN A 228 22.83 -8.24 3.78
N ALA A 229 22.15 -8.56 2.68
CA ALA A 229 21.36 -7.60 1.92
C ALA A 229 20.18 -7.06 2.75
N VAL A 230 19.50 -7.92 3.52
CA VAL A 230 18.41 -7.51 4.42
C VAL A 230 18.91 -6.58 5.52
N ILE A 231 20.01 -6.93 6.20
CA ILE A 231 20.61 -6.06 7.23
C ILE A 231 21.04 -4.72 6.62
N SER A 232 21.59 -4.73 5.41
CA SER A 232 21.95 -3.50 4.68
C SER A 232 20.71 -2.65 4.38
N ALA A 233 19.60 -3.27 3.97
CA ALA A 233 18.33 -2.59 3.73
C ALA A 233 17.75 -1.96 5.01
N MET A 234 17.82 -2.66 6.14
CA MET A 234 17.40 -2.13 7.45
C MET A 234 18.22 -0.90 7.88
N ASN A 235 19.50 -0.86 7.49
CA ASN A 235 20.43 0.22 7.85
C ASN A 235 20.50 1.34 6.78
N ALA A 236 19.73 1.25 5.70
CA ALA A 236 19.68 2.29 4.67
C ALA A 236 19.08 3.60 5.23
N PRO A 237 19.47 4.79 4.72
CA PRO A 237 18.90 6.06 5.19
C PRO A 237 17.38 6.14 5.05
N VAL A 238 16.85 5.52 3.98
CA VAL A 238 15.42 5.30 3.77
C VAL A 238 15.24 3.81 3.54
N PRO A 239 14.95 3.03 4.60
CA PRO A 239 14.76 1.59 4.46
C PRO A 239 13.60 1.27 3.52
N PRO A 240 13.74 0.28 2.62
CA PRO A 240 12.64 -0.11 1.75
C PRO A 240 11.55 -0.83 2.57
N HIS A 241 10.33 -0.86 2.02
CA HIS A 241 9.21 -1.59 2.61
C HIS A 241 9.29 -3.10 2.36
N ARG A 242 9.91 -3.49 1.25
CA ARG A 242 10.10 -4.85 0.78
C ARG A 242 11.45 -5.01 0.09
N ILE A 243 12.01 -6.22 0.09
CA ILE A 243 13.22 -6.55 -0.66
C ILE A 243 13.14 -7.94 -1.29
N VAL A 244 13.15 -7.97 -2.63
CA VAL A 244 13.26 -9.20 -3.41
C VAL A 244 14.72 -9.64 -3.44
N LEU A 245 14.96 -10.90 -3.09
CA LEU A 245 16.32 -11.46 -3.07
C LEU A 245 16.51 -12.51 -4.16
N GLY A 246 17.62 -12.39 -4.90
CA GLY A 246 18.03 -13.31 -5.95
C GLY A 246 17.59 -12.88 -7.35
N ASN A 247 18.50 -13.01 -8.33
CA ASN A 247 18.33 -12.44 -9.66
C ASN A 247 17.06 -12.91 -10.38
N SER A 248 16.83 -14.23 -10.47
CA SER A 248 15.66 -14.75 -11.18
C SER A 248 14.34 -14.33 -10.52
N GLY A 249 14.30 -14.30 -9.19
CA GLY A 249 13.13 -13.82 -8.44
C GLY A 249 12.86 -12.35 -8.69
N TYR A 250 13.92 -11.53 -8.69
CA TYR A 250 13.85 -10.10 -9.00
C TYR A 250 13.31 -9.86 -10.41
N ASP A 251 13.88 -10.52 -11.42
CA ASP A 251 13.47 -10.35 -12.82
C ASP A 251 12.00 -10.74 -13.04
N VAL A 252 11.55 -11.83 -12.41
CA VAL A 252 10.14 -12.28 -12.47
C VAL A 252 9.19 -11.29 -11.81
N VAL A 253 9.54 -10.75 -10.65
CA VAL A 253 8.70 -9.77 -9.93
C VAL A 253 8.60 -8.46 -10.69
N VAL A 254 9.71 -7.97 -11.25
CA VAL A 254 9.71 -6.73 -12.07
C VAL A 254 8.81 -6.91 -13.28
N ALA A 255 9.00 -7.99 -14.05
CA ALA A 255 8.17 -8.26 -15.23
C ALA A 255 6.68 -8.41 -14.88
N MET A 256 6.36 -9.06 -13.75
CA MET A 256 4.98 -9.18 -13.28
C MET A 256 4.36 -7.80 -13.01
N HIS A 257 5.07 -6.90 -12.30
CA HIS A 257 4.54 -5.57 -12.01
C HIS A 257 4.38 -4.70 -13.25
N GLU A 258 5.31 -4.77 -14.20
CA GLU A 258 5.19 -4.08 -15.48
C GLU A 258 3.94 -4.53 -16.26
N ASN A 259 3.71 -5.85 -16.32
CA ASN A 259 2.54 -6.41 -16.97
C ASN A 259 1.24 -6.03 -16.25
N ALA A 260 1.20 -6.14 -14.92
CA ALA A 260 0.03 -5.78 -14.12
C ALA A 260 -0.35 -4.30 -14.30
N LEU A 261 0.64 -3.40 -14.31
CA LEU A 261 0.40 -1.98 -14.56
C LEU A 261 -0.11 -1.72 -15.98
N ALA A 262 0.44 -2.42 -16.98
CA ALA A 262 -0.03 -2.32 -18.36
C ALA A 262 -1.49 -2.78 -18.49
N GLU A 263 -1.86 -3.90 -17.88
CA GLU A 263 -3.24 -4.41 -17.86
C GLU A 263 -4.21 -3.46 -17.15
N LEU A 264 -3.82 -2.90 -15.99
CA LEU A 264 -4.64 -1.92 -15.27
C LEU A 264 -4.91 -0.68 -16.12
N ARG A 265 -3.87 -0.15 -16.80
CA ARG A 265 -3.99 1.02 -17.68
C ARG A 265 -4.86 0.71 -18.92
N ALA A 266 -4.73 -0.48 -19.49
CA ALA A 266 -5.57 -0.90 -20.61
C ALA A 266 -7.07 -0.93 -20.26
N ASN A 267 -7.40 -1.16 -18.98
CA ASN A 267 -8.77 -1.22 -18.48
C ASN A 267 -9.23 0.06 -17.77
N GLU A 268 -8.44 1.15 -17.80
CA GLU A 268 -8.71 2.36 -17.01
C GLU A 268 -10.13 2.91 -17.22
N LYS A 269 -10.56 3.05 -18.48
CA LYS A 269 -11.90 3.57 -18.81
C LYS A 269 -13.00 2.71 -18.19
N LEU A 270 -12.90 1.38 -18.32
CA LEU A 270 -13.88 0.46 -17.78
C LEU A 270 -13.90 0.52 -16.25
N SER A 271 -12.73 0.44 -15.61
CA SER A 271 -12.61 0.52 -14.15
C SER A 271 -13.18 1.82 -13.58
N ARG A 272 -12.91 2.97 -14.21
CA ARG A 272 -13.44 4.28 -13.76
C ARG A 272 -14.92 4.48 -14.06
N SER A 273 -15.47 3.78 -15.06
CA SER A 273 -16.91 3.86 -15.37
C SER A 273 -17.81 3.24 -14.30
N ALA A 274 -17.25 2.57 -13.30
CA ALA A 274 -18.00 2.02 -12.16
C ALA A 274 -18.37 3.08 -11.11
N ASP A 275 -17.72 4.26 -11.12
CA ASP A 275 -18.16 5.39 -10.31
C ASP A 275 -19.51 5.90 -10.84
N PHE A 276 -20.27 6.60 -9.99
CA PHE A 276 -21.39 7.38 -10.52
C PHE A 276 -20.85 8.30 -11.63
N GLU A 277 -21.58 8.37 -12.75
CA GLU A 277 -21.37 9.48 -13.68
C GLU A 277 -21.35 10.75 -12.85
N ASP A 278 -20.26 11.51 -12.98
CA ASP A 278 -20.08 12.74 -12.23
C ASP A 278 -21.32 13.60 -12.53
N ARG A 279 -22.20 13.77 -11.54
CA ARG A 279 -23.37 14.66 -11.66
C ARG A 279 -22.95 16.14 -11.63
N ARG A 280 -21.66 16.44 -11.81
CA ARG A 280 -21.28 17.67 -12.51
C ARG A 280 -21.82 17.53 -13.91
N THR A 281 -23.00 18.10 -14.13
CA THR A 281 -23.58 18.41 -15.43
C THR A 281 -22.43 18.70 -16.38
N ASP A 282 -22.30 17.90 -17.45
CA ASP A 282 -21.32 18.18 -18.49
C ASP A 282 -21.41 19.68 -18.79
N MET A 283 -20.28 20.36 -18.66
CA MET A 283 -20.13 21.82 -18.72
C MET A 283 -20.64 22.44 -20.04
N ASN A 284 -21.05 21.57 -20.99
CA ASN A 284 -21.62 21.88 -22.29
C ASN A 284 -23.16 21.78 -22.36
N ASP A 285 -23.85 21.34 -21.31
CA ASP A 285 -25.31 21.15 -21.29
C ASP A 285 -26.08 22.26 -20.55
N ILE A 286 -25.39 23.25 -19.98
CA ILE A 286 -26.05 24.47 -19.47
C ILE A 286 -26.42 25.33 -20.67
N THR A 287 -27.68 25.28 -21.11
CA THR A 287 -28.19 26.22 -22.11
C THR A 287 -28.44 27.57 -21.44
N LEU A 288 -27.55 28.53 -21.68
CA LEU A 288 -27.72 29.91 -21.24
C LEU A 288 -28.52 30.70 -22.29
N PRO A 289 -29.39 31.65 -21.88
CA PRO A 289 -29.86 32.70 -22.77
C PRO A 289 -28.66 33.43 -23.39
N GLN A 290 -28.77 33.86 -24.64
CA GLN A 290 -27.65 34.46 -25.39
C GLN A 290 -27.05 35.68 -24.67
N ALA A 291 -27.87 36.53 -24.03
CA ALA A 291 -27.40 37.62 -23.18
C ALA A 291 -26.52 37.14 -21.99
N VAL A 292 -26.88 36.05 -21.32
CA VAL A 292 -26.15 35.50 -20.16
C VAL A 292 -24.87 34.80 -20.61
N ASP A 293 -24.92 34.10 -21.73
CA ASP A 293 -23.75 33.48 -22.35
C ASP A 293 -22.71 34.54 -22.73
N THR A 294 -23.15 35.59 -23.44
CA THR A 294 -22.31 36.72 -23.81
C THR A 294 -21.73 37.44 -22.59
N PHE A 295 -22.52 37.56 -21.50
CA PHE A 295 -22.03 38.11 -20.23
C PHE A 295 -20.86 37.30 -19.65
N VAL A 296 -20.97 35.97 -19.63
CA VAL A 296 -19.92 35.07 -19.13
C VAL A 296 -18.68 35.14 -20.02
N GLU A 297 -18.86 35.04 -21.35
CA GLU A 297 -17.77 35.12 -22.32
C GLU A 297 -17.00 36.45 -22.24
N ALA A 298 -17.73 37.57 -22.22
CA ALA A 298 -17.13 38.90 -22.16
C ALA A 298 -16.43 39.17 -20.81
N THR A 299 -16.97 38.65 -19.70
CA THR A 299 -16.31 38.72 -18.39
C THR A 299 -14.98 37.97 -18.41
N ASN A 300 -14.96 36.75 -18.94
CA ASN A 300 -13.76 35.90 -19.02
C ASN A 300 -12.72 36.41 -20.02
N ALA A 301 -13.16 37.06 -21.11
CA ALA A 301 -12.28 37.75 -22.06
C ALA A 301 -11.75 39.08 -21.51
N HIS A 302 -12.27 39.53 -20.37
CA HIS A 302 -12.04 40.84 -19.79
C HIS A 302 -12.36 42.01 -20.75
N ASP A 303 -13.41 41.89 -21.56
CA ASP A 303 -13.82 42.89 -22.53
C ASP A 303 -14.96 43.76 -21.97
N VAL A 304 -14.59 44.95 -21.49
CA VAL A 304 -15.51 45.94 -20.93
C VAL A 304 -16.58 46.37 -21.94
N ASN A 305 -16.25 46.46 -23.22
CA ASN A 305 -17.18 46.95 -24.24
C ASN A 305 -18.19 45.89 -24.62
N ALA A 306 -17.73 44.65 -24.82
CA ALA A 306 -18.62 43.52 -25.08
C ALA A 306 -19.56 43.30 -23.88
N LEU A 307 -19.04 43.39 -22.65
CA LEU A 307 -19.84 43.19 -21.45
C LEU A 307 -20.86 44.31 -21.23
N ALA A 308 -20.50 45.58 -21.48
CA ALA A 308 -21.43 46.70 -21.40
C ALA A 308 -22.55 46.60 -22.43
N ALA A 309 -22.27 46.06 -23.63
CA ALA A 309 -23.24 45.92 -24.71
C ALA A 309 -24.35 44.87 -24.44
N VAL A 310 -24.15 44.00 -23.44
CA VAL A 310 -25.17 43.04 -22.99
C VAL A 310 -26.34 43.74 -22.29
N PHE A 311 -26.11 44.90 -21.69
CA PHE A 311 -27.10 45.64 -20.93
C PHE A 311 -27.95 46.54 -21.84
N SER A 312 -29.25 46.58 -21.55
CA SER A 312 -30.21 47.46 -22.23
C SER A 312 -30.07 48.93 -21.77
N ASP A 313 -30.61 49.84 -22.58
CA ASP A 313 -30.72 51.25 -22.21
C ASP A 313 -31.56 51.43 -20.93
N GLY A 314 -30.93 51.98 -19.89
CA GLY A 314 -31.56 52.18 -18.58
C GLY A 314 -31.50 50.98 -17.65
N ALA A 315 -30.69 49.96 -17.97
CA ALA A 315 -30.47 48.82 -17.09
C ALA A 315 -29.92 49.22 -15.71
N THR A 316 -30.10 48.33 -14.73
CA THR A 316 -29.58 48.52 -13.37
C THR A 316 -28.80 47.30 -12.87
N VAL A 317 -27.67 47.53 -12.21
CA VAL A 317 -26.89 46.47 -11.52
C VAL A 317 -26.94 46.72 -10.01
N ARG A 318 -27.24 45.67 -9.24
CA ARG A 318 -27.22 45.68 -7.77
C ARG A 318 -26.11 44.76 -7.28
N ASP A 319 -25.11 45.36 -6.63
CA ASP A 319 -23.94 44.66 -6.11
C ASP A 319 -23.56 45.28 -4.76
N ASP A 320 -23.37 44.44 -3.75
CA ASP A 320 -23.07 44.80 -2.36
C ASP A 320 -23.88 45.99 -1.80
N GLY A 321 -25.20 45.99 -2.05
CA GLY A 321 -26.13 47.03 -1.58
C GLY A 321 -26.06 48.38 -2.32
N ARG A 322 -25.21 48.52 -3.34
CA ARG A 322 -25.18 49.68 -4.25
C ARG A 322 -25.96 49.38 -5.53
N VAL A 323 -26.60 50.42 -6.08
CA VAL A 323 -27.26 50.37 -7.40
C VAL A 323 -26.47 51.21 -8.39
N TRP A 324 -26.18 50.63 -9.55
CA TRP A 324 -25.53 51.28 -10.69
C TRP A 324 -26.53 51.35 -11.84
N ALA A 325 -26.83 52.55 -12.35
CA ALA A 325 -27.90 52.74 -13.32
C ALA A 325 -27.42 53.45 -14.59
N GLY A 326 -27.76 52.87 -15.76
CA GLY A 326 -27.38 53.40 -17.06
C GLY A 326 -25.92 53.10 -17.44
N GLU A 327 -25.61 53.33 -18.72
CA GLU A 327 -24.37 52.85 -19.35
C GLU A 327 -23.08 53.28 -18.64
N ALA A 328 -23.00 54.55 -18.23
CA ALA A 328 -21.79 55.10 -17.61
C ALA A 328 -21.46 54.45 -16.25
N GLU A 329 -22.48 54.26 -15.41
CA GLU A 329 -22.32 53.65 -14.09
C GLU A 329 -22.06 52.14 -14.19
N ILE A 330 -22.74 51.45 -15.12
CA ILE A 330 -22.52 50.01 -15.34
C ILE A 330 -21.09 49.74 -15.84
N ARG A 331 -20.55 50.60 -16.72
CA ARG A 331 -19.15 50.50 -17.17
C ARG A 331 -18.15 50.68 -16.03
N GLU A 332 -18.41 51.61 -15.12
CA GLU A 332 -17.59 51.80 -13.92
C GLU A 332 -17.63 50.55 -13.02
N TRP A 333 -18.82 50.00 -12.81
CA TRP A 333 -18.99 48.76 -12.05
C TRP A 333 -18.24 47.57 -12.68
N ILE A 334 -18.41 47.32 -13.98
CA ILE A 334 -17.72 46.27 -14.73
C ILE A 334 -16.20 46.37 -14.51
N GLN A 335 -15.66 47.58 -14.71
CA GLN A 335 -14.22 47.81 -14.64
C GLN A 335 -13.66 47.57 -13.22
N GLY A 336 -14.43 47.91 -12.19
CA GLY A 336 -13.99 47.85 -10.79
C GLY A 336 -14.33 46.56 -10.03
N HIS A 337 -15.21 45.69 -10.56
CA HIS A 337 -15.70 44.52 -9.82
C HIS A 337 -15.60 43.21 -10.60
N LEU A 338 -15.69 43.25 -11.93
CA LEU A 338 -15.57 42.04 -12.77
C LEU A 338 -14.22 41.96 -13.50
N ILE A 339 -13.61 43.09 -13.83
CA ILE A 339 -12.35 43.13 -14.62
C ILE A 339 -11.13 43.39 -13.74
N ASN A 340 -11.28 44.20 -12.69
CA ASN A 340 -10.22 44.51 -11.75
C ASN A 340 -10.75 44.36 -10.31
N PRO A 341 -10.63 43.17 -9.69
CA PRO A 341 -9.71 42.09 -10.05
C PRO A 341 -10.13 41.28 -11.28
N LYS A 342 -9.17 40.64 -11.95
CA LYS A 342 -9.44 39.72 -13.05
C LYS A 342 -10.10 38.46 -12.49
N ILE A 343 -11.37 38.25 -12.82
CA ILE A 343 -12.09 37.03 -12.45
C ILE A 343 -12.42 36.20 -13.70
N VAL A 344 -12.39 34.89 -13.54
CA VAL A 344 -12.90 33.91 -14.50
C VAL A 344 -14.13 33.26 -13.88
N LEU A 345 -15.28 33.43 -14.54
CA LEU A 345 -16.55 32.83 -14.18
C LEU A 345 -16.71 31.48 -14.87
N THR A 346 -16.96 30.45 -14.07
CA THR A 346 -17.37 29.12 -14.52
C THR A 346 -18.82 28.88 -14.11
N PRO A 347 -19.78 28.89 -15.05
CA PRO A 347 -21.17 28.53 -14.77
C PRO A 347 -21.27 27.14 -14.13
N THR A 348 -22.06 27.03 -13.07
CA THR A 348 -22.34 25.75 -12.38
C THR A 348 -23.81 25.36 -12.46
N SER A 349 -24.72 26.32 -12.63
CA SER A 349 -26.15 26.07 -12.94
C SER A 349 -26.85 27.32 -13.46
N PHE A 350 -27.92 27.15 -14.24
CA PHE A 350 -28.83 28.23 -14.65
C PHE A 350 -30.28 27.75 -14.60
N ALA A 351 -31.16 28.46 -13.88
CA ALA A 351 -32.58 28.15 -13.80
C ALA A 351 -33.42 29.42 -13.57
N ASP A 352 -34.59 29.48 -14.23
CA ASP A 352 -35.54 30.60 -14.27
C ASP A 352 -34.93 31.91 -14.81
N ASP A 353 -34.07 32.54 -14.02
CA ASP A 353 -33.34 33.79 -14.30
C ASP A 353 -31.99 33.87 -13.56
N ARG A 354 -31.61 32.79 -12.86
CA ARG A 354 -30.50 32.76 -11.91
C ARG A 354 -29.37 31.89 -12.40
N LEU A 355 -28.22 32.51 -12.62
CA LEU A 355 -26.93 31.86 -12.82
C LEU A 355 -26.22 31.69 -11.48
N VAL A 356 -25.77 30.47 -11.20
CA VAL A 356 -24.74 30.23 -10.20
C VAL A 356 -23.44 29.96 -10.91
N ALA A 357 -22.37 30.63 -10.50
CA ALA A 357 -21.04 30.45 -11.07
C ALA A 357 -19.96 30.41 -9.98
N SER A 358 -18.93 29.61 -10.21
CA SER A 358 -17.67 29.72 -9.46
C SER A 358 -16.81 30.79 -10.11
N GLY A 359 -16.36 31.77 -9.34
CA GLY A 359 -15.32 32.71 -9.75
C GLY A 359 -13.96 32.28 -9.22
N ASP A 360 -12.94 32.37 -10.07
CA ASP A 360 -11.53 32.20 -9.71
C ASP A 360 -10.73 33.42 -10.22
N GLY A 361 -9.74 33.91 -9.47
CA GLY A 361 -9.05 35.15 -9.86
C GLY A 361 -8.24 35.86 -8.78
N ASP A 362 -7.83 37.10 -9.08
CA ASP A 362 -6.95 37.94 -8.25
C ASP A 362 -7.68 38.58 -7.03
N PHE A 363 -8.53 37.83 -6.33
CA PHE A 363 -9.18 38.27 -5.10
C PHE A 363 -8.75 37.39 -3.90
N PRO A 364 -8.62 37.97 -2.69
CA PRO A 364 -8.15 37.23 -1.51
C PRO A 364 -9.24 36.28 -0.98
N GLY A 365 -8.92 34.99 -0.86
CA GLY A 365 -9.81 34.01 -0.20
C GLY A 365 -9.99 32.65 -0.89
N GLY A 366 -9.44 32.44 -2.09
CA GLY A 366 -9.67 31.22 -2.90
C GLY A 366 -10.95 31.33 -3.74
N PRO A 367 -11.33 30.29 -4.51
CA PRO A 367 -12.48 30.36 -5.40
C PRO A 367 -13.77 30.65 -4.62
N LEU A 368 -14.55 31.61 -5.12
CA LEU A 368 -15.82 32.05 -4.51
C LEU A 368 -16.99 31.62 -5.38
N SER A 369 -18.12 31.30 -4.75
CA SER A 369 -19.37 31.04 -5.48
C SER A 369 -20.25 32.29 -5.48
N PHE A 370 -20.64 32.71 -6.69
CA PHE A 370 -21.47 33.87 -6.93
C PHE A 370 -22.83 33.43 -7.48
N SER A 371 -23.86 34.16 -7.09
CA SER A 371 -25.18 34.06 -7.70
C SER A 371 -25.51 35.36 -8.42
N PHE A 372 -25.81 35.26 -9.71
CA PHE A 372 -26.26 36.35 -10.56
C PHE A 372 -27.72 36.11 -10.94
N VAL A 373 -28.60 37.07 -10.67
CA VAL A 373 -30.02 37.01 -11.06
C VAL A 373 -30.25 38.07 -12.14
N PHE A 374 -30.76 37.66 -13.30
CA PHE A 374 -30.88 38.49 -14.49
C PHE A 374 -32.34 38.78 -14.86
N GLY A 375 -32.74 40.03 -14.88
CA GLY A 375 -33.92 40.45 -15.63
C GLY A 375 -33.57 40.55 -17.11
N ILE A 376 -34.12 39.67 -17.96
CA ILE A 376 -33.82 39.62 -19.40
C ILE A 376 -35.06 40.01 -20.21
N LYS A 377 -34.90 40.91 -21.17
CA LYS A 377 -35.94 41.26 -22.14
C LYS A 377 -35.31 41.50 -23.51
N ASP A 378 -35.90 40.94 -24.56
CA ASP A 378 -35.43 41.09 -25.95
C ASP A 378 -33.93 40.78 -26.11
N ASP A 379 -33.46 39.76 -25.39
CA ASP A 379 -32.05 39.31 -25.33
C ASP A 379 -31.05 40.37 -24.84
N GLN A 380 -31.52 41.28 -23.98
CA GLN A 380 -30.67 42.20 -23.22
C GLN A 380 -30.94 42.11 -21.72
N VAL A 381 -29.90 42.39 -20.93
CA VAL A 381 -30.01 42.47 -19.47
C VAL A 381 -30.61 43.83 -19.08
N THR A 382 -31.77 43.80 -18.44
CA THR A 382 -32.51 44.94 -17.90
C THR A 382 -32.21 45.18 -16.43
N ASP A 383 -31.96 44.11 -15.67
CA ASP A 383 -31.44 44.19 -14.31
C ASP A 383 -30.54 43.01 -13.97
N LEU A 384 -29.55 43.25 -13.12
CA LEU A 384 -28.63 42.23 -12.60
C LEU A 384 -28.50 42.40 -11.09
N ALA A 385 -28.69 41.33 -10.33
CA ALA A 385 -28.42 41.31 -8.89
C ALA A 385 -27.36 40.25 -8.55
N ILE A 386 -26.38 40.65 -7.73
CA ILE A 386 -25.27 39.79 -7.31
C ILE A 386 -25.36 39.54 -5.82
N ALA A 387 -25.26 38.27 -5.44
CA ALA A 387 -25.15 37.88 -4.04
C ALA A 387 -24.10 36.76 -3.88
N PRO A 388 -23.30 36.78 -2.80
CA PRO A 388 -22.57 35.60 -2.38
C PRO A 388 -23.55 34.48 -2.01
N LEU A 389 -23.18 33.24 -2.29
CA LEU A 389 -23.96 32.07 -1.91
C LEU A 389 -23.85 31.71 -0.43
#